data_AF-A0A9Q1DJN4-F1
#
_entry.id   AF-A0A9Q1DJN4-F1
#
_cell.length_a   1.000
_cell.length_b   1.000
_cell.length_c   1.000
_cell.angle_alpha   90.00
_cell.angle_beta   90.00
_cell.angle_gamma   90.00
#
_symmetry.space_group_name_H-M   'P 1'
#
loop_
_entity.id
_entity.type
_entity.pdbx_description
1 polymer ?
#
loop_
_entity_poly.entity_id
_entity_poly.type
_entity_poly.pdbx_seq_one_letter_code
_entity_poly.pdbx_strand_id
1 'polypeptide(L)'
;MFRAAARLSVSGFRTLARSRPACTAPVASRCYSHATKETDEEFDSRWVTYFSNPDIDSWELRKGMNTLIGYDLVPEPKILDSALRACRRLDDLASAIRILEAVKNKSGSHKDIYPYVIQELRPTLDELGISTPEELGIDGR
;
A
#
# COMPACT_ATOMS: atom_id res chain seq x y z
N MET A 1 72.46 -52.85 42.93
CA MET A 1 71.34 -53.38 43.75
C MET A 1 70.37 -52.24 44.00
N PHE A 2 69.11 -52.37 43.52
CA PHE A 2 67.86 -51.65 43.90
C PHE A 2 67.90 -50.10 43.94
N ARG A 3 66.97 -49.27 43.47
CA ARG A 3 65.49 -49.21 43.34
C ARG A 3 65.27 -47.71 42.94
N ALA A 4 64.23 -47.20 42.33
CA ALA A 4 62.92 -47.65 41.89
C ALA A 4 62.40 -46.59 40.91
N ALA A 5 61.60 -47.02 39.93
CA ALA A 5 60.81 -46.14 39.08
C ALA A 5 59.59 -45.62 39.88
N ALA A 6 59.33 -44.32 39.80
CA ALA A 6 58.03 -43.75 40.17
C ALA A 6 57.36 -43.24 38.89
N ARG A 7 56.27 -43.92 38.50
CA ARG A 7 55.39 -43.55 37.39
C ARG A 7 54.50 -42.40 37.87
N LEU A 8 54.63 -41.20 37.32
CA LEU A 8 53.61 -40.16 37.52
C LEU A 8 52.39 -40.50 36.65
N SER A 9 51.28 -40.78 37.30
CA SER A 9 49.97 -40.96 36.69
C SER A 9 49.29 -39.60 36.57
N VAL A 10 49.06 -39.11 35.36
CA VAL A 10 48.21 -37.92 35.13
C VAL A 10 46.76 -38.39 35.07
N SER A 11 46.00 -38.13 36.13
CA SER A 11 44.55 -38.26 36.13
C SER A 11 43.94 -37.05 35.42
N GLY A 12 43.44 -37.25 34.20
CA GLY A 12 42.68 -36.24 33.47
C GLY A 12 41.32 -35.98 34.15
N PHE A 13 41.09 -34.75 34.58
CA PHE A 13 39.76 -34.30 34.98
C PHE A 13 38.89 -34.18 33.73
N ARG A 14 37.89 -35.07 33.60
CA ARG A 14 36.84 -34.92 32.58
C ARG A 14 35.90 -33.81 33.03
N THR A 15 35.97 -32.66 32.37
CA THR A 15 35.01 -31.57 32.56
C THR A 15 33.62 -32.06 32.10
N LEU A 16 32.68 -32.22 33.04
CA LEU A 16 31.29 -32.50 32.71
C LEU A 16 30.68 -31.25 32.07
N ALA A 17 30.38 -31.32 30.77
CA ALA A 17 29.60 -30.29 30.10
C ALA A 17 28.18 -30.28 30.69
N ARG A 18 27.84 -29.23 31.43
CA ARG A 18 26.51 -29.02 31.97
C ARG A 18 25.55 -28.70 30.82
N SER A 19 24.63 -29.60 30.48
CA SER A 19 23.57 -29.27 29.53
C SER A 19 22.67 -28.19 30.14
N ARG A 20 22.51 -27.07 29.44
CA ARG A 20 21.55 -26.04 29.81
C ARG A 20 20.20 -26.48 29.24
N PRO A 21 19.11 -26.50 30.01
CA PRO A 21 17.79 -26.74 29.44
C PRO A 21 17.50 -25.58 28.47
N ALA A 22 17.26 -25.91 27.20
CA ALA A 22 16.79 -24.94 26.23
C ALA A 22 15.34 -24.59 26.58
N CYS A 23 15.10 -23.40 27.13
CA CYS A 23 13.75 -22.88 27.27
C CYS A 23 13.25 -22.46 25.87
N THR A 24 12.52 -23.34 25.19
CA THR A 24 11.70 -22.95 24.05
C THR A 24 10.51 -22.14 24.57
N ALA A 25 10.58 -20.81 24.48
CA ALA A 25 9.43 -19.96 24.78
C ALA A 25 8.33 -20.25 23.74
N PRO A 26 7.06 -20.46 24.15
CA PRO A 26 5.98 -20.64 23.19
C PRO A 26 5.79 -19.36 22.38
N VAL A 27 5.84 -19.47 21.06
CA VAL A 27 5.55 -18.37 20.16
C VAL A 27 4.04 -18.14 20.20
N ALA A 28 3.60 -16.95 20.62
CA ALA A 28 2.18 -16.62 20.67
C ALA A 28 1.61 -16.60 19.24
N SER A 29 0.71 -17.54 18.94
CA SER A 29 -0.09 -17.50 17.71
C SER A 29 -1.09 -16.34 17.83
N ARG A 30 -0.90 -15.29 17.03
CA ARG A 30 -1.88 -14.20 16.92
C ARG A 30 -2.90 -14.58 15.86
N CYS A 31 -4.12 -14.92 16.27
CA CYS A 31 -5.24 -15.17 15.36
C CYS A 31 -5.73 -13.83 14.77
N TYR A 32 -5.23 -13.45 13.59
CA TYR A 32 -5.77 -12.33 12.81
C TYR A 32 -7.01 -12.80 12.04
N SER A 33 -8.12 -13.07 12.73
CA SER A 33 -9.36 -13.57 12.10
C SER A 33 -10.58 -12.65 12.26
N HIS A 34 -10.38 -11.39 12.64
CA HIS A 34 -11.48 -10.45 12.84
C HIS A 34 -11.13 -9.07 12.28
N ALA A 35 -11.06 -8.95 10.96
CA ALA A 35 -11.22 -7.64 10.32
C ALA A 35 -12.72 -7.41 10.16
N THR A 36 -13.27 -6.46 10.90
CA THR A 36 -14.61 -5.95 10.63
C THR A 36 -14.62 -5.46 9.19
N LYS A 37 -15.56 -5.95 8.36
CA LYS A 37 -15.74 -5.42 7.01
C LYS A 37 -16.21 -3.98 7.17
N GLU A 38 -15.47 -3.04 6.59
CA GLU A 38 -15.92 -1.65 6.48
C GLU A 38 -17.10 -1.57 5.51
N THR A 39 -17.95 -0.56 5.74
CA THR A 39 -19.01 -0.17 4.82
C THR A 39 -18.44 0.60 3.62
N ASP A 40 -19.22 0.72 2.55
CA ASP A 40 -18.80 1.43 1.33
C ASP A 40 -18.57 2.92 1.63
N GLU A 41 -19.40 3.52 2.50
CA GLU A 41 -19.24 4.91 2.92
C GLU A 41 -17.97 5.13 3.75
N GLU A 42 -17.61 4.18 4.61
CA GLU A 42 -16.35 4.21 5.38
C GLU A 42 -15.14 4.04 4.45
N PHE A 43 -15.23 3.12 3.47
CA PHE A 43 -14.20 2.91 2.46
C PHE A 43 -13.93 4.21 1.69
N ASP A 44 -14.99 4.84 1.19
CA ASP A 44 -14.92 6.08 0.45
C ASP A 44 -14.35 7.22 1.30
N SER A 45 -14.86 7.38 2.52
CA SER A 45 -14.44 8.44 3.44
C SER A 45 -12.96 8.33 3.78
N ARG A 46 -12.46 7.10 3.93
CA ARG A 46 -11.04 6.82 4.19
C ARG A 46 -10.17 7.22 3.00
N TRP A 47 -10.60 6.95 1.76
CA TRP A 47 -9.87 7.36 0.56
C TRP A 47 -9.92 8.87 0.29
N VAL A 48 -11.07 9.52 0.52
CA VAL A 48 -11.17 10.98 0.49
C VAL A 48 -10.23 11.60 1.51
N THR A 49 -10.22 11.10 2.74
CA THR A 49 -9.33 11.58 3.81
C THR A 49 -7.86 11.40 3.44
N TYR A 50 -7.51 10.25 2.85
CA TYR A 50 -6.15 9.96 2.40
C TYR A 50 -5.62 10.99 1.41
N PHE A 51 -6.35 11.26 0.32
CA PHE A 51 -5.93 12.23 -0.70
C PHE A 51 -6.14 13.69 -0.28
N SER A 52 -6.99 13.96 0.71
CA SER A 52 -7.19 15.31 1.26
C SER A 52 -6.08 15.75 2.20
N ASN A 53 -5.15 14.86 2.59
CA ASN A 53 -4.00 15.22 3.41
C ASN A 53 -3.21 16.37 2.73
N PRO A 54 -3.10 17.56 3.36
CA PRO A 54 -2.44 18.71 2.74
C PRO A 54 -0.96 18.44 2.44
N ASP A 55 -0.31 17.61 3.25
CA ASP A 55 1.12 17.31 3.17
C ASP A 55 1.43 16.02 2.39
N ILE A 56 0.45 15.48 1.64
CA ILE A 56 0.64 14.27 0.83
C ILE A 56 1.79 14.47 -0.16
N ASP A 57 2.72 13.53 -0.19
CA ASP A 57 3.84 13.57 -1.13
C ASP A 57 3.55 12.83 -2.45
N SER A 58 4.41 13.00 -3.46
CA SER A 58 4.22 12.34 -4.76
C SER A 58 4.32 10.82 -4.68
N TRP A 59 5.05 10.25 -3.72
CA TRP A 59 5.11 8.81 -3.53
C TRP A 59 3.80 8.28 -2.95
N GLU A 60 3.25 8.96 -1.95
CA GLU A 60 1.96 8.64 -1.33
C GLU A 60 0.82 8.74 -2.34
N LEU A 61 0.76 9.80 -3.14
CA LEU A 61 -0.23 9.92 -4.23
C LEU A 61 -0.21 8.68 -5.15
N ARG A 62 0.98 8.31 -5.65
CA ARG A 62 1.13 7.13 -6.52
C ARG A 62 0.81 5.83 -5.78
N LYS A 63 1.21 5.72 -4.51
CA LYS A 63 0.93 4.54 -3.69
C LYS A 63 -0.57 4.37 -3.48
N GLY A 64 -1.27 5.45 -3.13
CA GLY A 64 -2.71 5.51 -2.99
C GLY A 64 -3.42 5.09 -4.27
N MET A 65 -3.12 5.76 -5.39
CA MET A 65 -3.76 5.43 -6.68
C MET A 65 -3.49 4.00 -7.12
N ASN A 66 -2.24 3.50 -7.03
CA ASN A 66 -1.91 2.12 -7.41
C ASN A 66 -2.61 1.07 -6.53
N THR A 67 -2.84 1.37 -5.26
CA THR A 67 -3.61 0.50 -4.37
C THR A 67 -5.10 0.59 -4.66
N LEU A 68 -5.63 1.80 -4.87
CA LEU A 68 -7.06 2.04 -5.13
C LEU A 68 -7.54 1.36 -6.42
N ILE A 69 -6.78 1.45 -7.52
CA ILE A 69 -7.14 0.77 -8.79
C ILE A 69 -7.08 -0.77 -8.69
N GLY A 70 -6.42 -1.30 -7.66
CA GLY A 70 -6.32 -2.73 -7.41
C GLY A 70 -7.59 -3.36 -6.84
N TYR A 71 -8.52 -2.56 -6.32
CA TYR A 71 -9.84 -3.05 -5.88
C TYR A 71 -10.75 -3.33 -7.07
N ASP A 72 -11.71 -4.23 -6.91
CA ASP A 72 -12.71 -4.56 -7.93
C ASP A 72 -13.86 -3.54 -7.95
N LEU A 73 -13.52 -2.27 -8.20
CA LEU A 73 -14.44 -1.15 -8.31
C LEU A 73 -13.87 -0.07 -9.22
N VAL A 74 -14.75 0.84 -9.67
CA VAL A 74 -14.35 2.15 -10.19
C VAL A 74 -14.46 3.16 -9.05
N PRO A 75 -13.42 3.97 -8.75
CA PRO A 75 -13.49 4.90 -7.63
C PRO A 75 -14.57 5.96 -7.80
N GLU A 76 -15.27 6.27 -6.70
CA GLU A 76 -16.30 7.31 -6.67
C GLU A 76 -15.74 8.70 -7.03
N PRO A 77 -16.53 9.57 -7.71
CA PRO A 77 -16.08 10.91 -8.10
C PRO A 77 -15.50 11.75 -6.96
N LYS A 78 -16.04 11.65 -5.73
CA LYS A 78 -15.51 12.34 -4.54
C LYS A 78 -14.09 11.92 -4.16
N ILE A 79 -13.72 10.65 -4.40
CA ILE A 79 -12.35 10.17 -4.18
C ILE A 79 -11.43 10.76 -5.25
N LEU A 80 -11.89 10.77 -6.50
CA LEU A 80 -11.13 11.31 -7.62
C LEU A 80 -10.94 12.82 -7.51
N ASP A 81 -11.95 13.58 -7.07
CA ASP A 81 -11.84 15.02 -6.79
C ASP A 81 -10.71 15.31 -5.80
N SER A 82 -10.68 14.60 -4.67
CA SER A 82 -9.61 14.78 -3.68
C SER A 82 -8.22 14.37 -4.21
N ALA A 83 -8.14 13.34 -5.04
CA ALA A 83 -6.90 12.94 -5.72
C ALA A 83 -6.43 13.98 -6.76
N LEU A 84 -7.34 14.55 -7.58
CA LEU A 84 -7.01 15.59 -8.55
C LEU A 84 -6.55 16.88 -7.86
N ARG A 85 -7.19 17.24 -6.74
CA ARG A 85 -6.73 18.36 -5.90
C ARG A 85 -5.36 18.08 -5.29
N ALA A 86 -5.04 16.84 -4.94
CA ALA A 86 -3.70 16.45 -4.52
C ALA A 86 -2.66 16.61 -5.65
N CYS A 87 -3.00 16.21 -6.88
CA CYS A 87 -2.16 16.48 -8.05
C CYS A 87 -1.89 17.97 -8.24
N ARG A 88 -2.89 18.84 -8.02
CA ARG A 88 -2.69 20.29 -8.09
C ARG A 88 -1.73 20.78 -7.01
N ARG A 89 -1.84 20.32 -5.76
CA ARG A 89 -0.91 20.69 -4.67
C ARG A 89 0.52 20.26 -4.95
N LEU A 90 0.70 19.14 -5.66
CA LEU A 90 1.99 18.60 -6.06
C LEU A 90 2.50 19.14 -7.41
N ASP A 91 1.76 20.05 -8.06
CA ASP A 91 2.04 20.56 -9.41
C ASP A 91 2.26 19.45 -10.46
N ASP A 92 1.55 18.32 -10.33
CA ASP A 92 1.69 17.15 -11.20
C ASP A 92 0.47 16.95 -12.10
N LEU A 93 0.40 17.72 -13.19
CA LEU A 93 -0.67 17.64 -14.18
C LEU A 93 -0.69 16.28 -14.92
N ALA A 94 0.47 15.68 -15.16
CA ALA A 94 0.56 14.42 -15.87
C ALA A 94 -0.08 13.28 -15.07
N SER A 95 0.12 13.25 -13.75
CA SER A 95 -0.57 12.30 -12.87
C SER A 95 -2.08 12.51 -12.86
N ALA A 96 -2.58 13.74 -12.88
CA ALA A 96 -4.01 14.01 -12.95
C ALA A 96 -4.66 13.40 -14.20
N ILE A 97 -4.04 13.61 -15.37
CA ILE A 97 -4.50 13.03 -16.65
C ILE A 97 -4.41 11.49 -16.59
N ARG A 98 -3.32 10.95 -16.05
CA ARG A 98 -3.11 9.51 -15.89
C ARG A 98 -4.16 8.85 -15.00
N ILE A 99 -4.65 9.56 -13.97
CA ILE A 99 -5.74 9.09 -13.11
C ILE A 99 -7.03 8.94 -13.93
N LEU A 100 -7.37 9.91 -14.78
CA LEU A 100 -8.56 9.83 -15.64
C LEU A 100 -8.48 8.63 -16.60
N GLU A 101 -7.32 8.40 -17.23
CA GLU A 101 -7.10 7.21 -18.07
C GLU A 101 -7.27 5.91 -17.27
N ALA A 102 -6.73 5.85 -16.05
CA ALA A 102 -6.85 4.67 -15.19
C ALA A 102 -8.31 4.39 -14.84
N VAL A 103 -9.11 5.42 -14.56
CA VAL A 103 -10.56 5.30 -14.31
C VAL A 103 -11.30 4.81 -15.54
N LYS A 104 -10.98 5.33 -16.72
CA LYS A 104 -11.52 4.84 -18.00
C LYS A 104 -11.21 3.36 -18.19
N ASN A 105 -9.96 2.96 -17.95
CA ASN A 105 -9.54 1.56 -18.05
C ASN A 105 -10.27 0.66 -17.03
N LYS A 106 -10.45 1.14 -15.79
CA LYS A 106 -11.18 0.43 -14.73
C LYS A 106 -12.66 0.23 -15.04
N SER A 107 -13.25 1.10 -15.86
CA SER A 107 -14.65 0.96 -16.31
C SER A 107 -14.85 -0.27 -17.23
N GLY A 108 -13.79 -0.78 -17.85
CA GLY A 108 -13.82 -2.02 -18.64
C GLY A 108 -14.85 -1.96 -19.77
N SER A 109 -15.77 -2.93 -19.79
CA SER A 109 -16.86 -2.99 -20.78
C SER A 109 -18.03 -2.03 -20.50
N HIS A 110 -18.09 -1.44 -19.31
CA HIS A 110 -19.19 -0.55 -18.88
C HIS A 110 -18.91 0.88 -19.37
N LYS A 111 -19.35 1.17 -20.60
CA LYS A 111 -19.04 2.41 -21.31
C LYS A 111 -19.74 3.66 -20.74
N ASP A 112 -20.71 3.47 -19.86
CA ASP A 112 -21.51 4.49 -19.20
C ASP A 112 -20.85 5.05 -17.93
N ILE A 113 -19.97 4.28 -17.28
CA ILE A 113 -19.34 4.68 -16.01
C ILE A 113 -18.39 5.87 -16.20
N TYR A 114 -17.45 5.79 -17.15
CA TYR A 114 -16.48 6.87 -17.35
C TYR A 114 -17.13 8.22 -17.74
N PRO A 115 -18.10 8.27 -18.68
CA PRO A 115 -18.85 9.50 -18.95
C PRO A 115 -19.54 10.07 -17.71
N TYR A 116 -20.14 9.23 -16.87
CA TYR A 116 -20.72 9.67 -15.59
C TYR A 116 -19.66 10.29 -14.67
N VAL A 117 -18.50 9.64 -14.52
CA VAL A 117 -17.41 10.17 -13.69
C VAL A 117 -16.92 11.52 -14.21
N ILE A 118 -16.73 11.67 -15.53
CA ILE A 118 -16.33 12.94 -16.14
C ILE A 118 -17.39 14.02 -15.94
N GLN A 119 -18.67 13.68 -16.01
CA GLN A 119 -19.76 14.61 -15.74
C GLN A 119 -19.68 15.14 -14.30
N GLU A 120 -19.54 14.25 -13.31
CA GLU A 120 -19.47 14.63 -11.90
C GLU A 120 -18.18 15.40 -11.56
N LEU A 121 -17.08 15.10 -12.25
CA LEU A 121 -15.80 15.79 -12.06
C LEU A 121 -15.67 17.09 -12.85
N ARG A 122 -16.60 17.41 -13.77
CA ARG A 122 -16.48 18.58 -14.66
C ARG A 122 -16.22 19.89 -13.90
N PRO A 123 -16.89 20.20 -12.78
CA PRO A 123 -16.59 21.40 -12.00
C PRO A 123 -15.13 21.47 -11.54
N THR A 124 -14.58 20.35 -11.08
CA THR A 124 -13.18 20.26 -10.63
C THR A 124 -12.20 20.35 -11.79
N LEU A 125 -12.50 19.71 -12.93
CA LEU A 125 -11.66 19.78 -14.12
C LEU A 125 -11.55 21.21 -14.64
N ASP A 126 -12.68 21.92 -14.69
CA ASP A 126 -12.75 23.31 -15.13
C ASP A 126 -12.04 24.25 -14.13
N GLU A 127 -12.23 24.05 -12.82
CA GLU A 127 -11.55 24.82 -11.76
C GLU A 127 -10.02 24.67 -11.82
N LEU A 128 -9.54 23.43 -12.00
CA LEU A 128 -8.11 23.11 -11.95
C LEU A 128 -7.41 23.22 -13.31
N GLY A 129 -8.16 23.43 -14.40
CA GLY A 129 -7.62 23.50 -15.76
C GLY A 129 -7.06 22.17 -16.26
N ILE A 130 -7.70 21.05 -15.90
CA ILE A 130 -7.26 19.70 -16.28
C ILE A 130 -8.02 19.25 -17.52
N SER A 131 -7.32 19.09 -18.64
CA SER A 131 -7.90 18.50 -19.85
C SER A 131 -8.09 17.00 -19.70
N THR A 132 -9.17 16.46 -20.26
CA THR A 132 -9.38 15.02 -20.31
C THR A 132 -8.44 14.34 -21.32
N PRO A 133 -8.16 13.03 -21.18
CA PRO A 133 -7.43 12.28 -22.19
C PRO A 133 -8.01 12.42 -23.61
N GLU A 134 -9.33 12.50 -23.72
CA GLU A 134 -10.04 12.73 -24.98
C GLU A 134 -9.76 14.11 -25.58
N GLU A 135 -9.78 15.16 -24.76
CA GLU A 135 -9.48 16.54 -25.19
C GLU A 135 -8.02 16.69 -25.67
N LEU A 136 -7.12 15.86 -25.13
CA LEU A 136 -5.71 15.82 -25.52
C LEU A 136 -5.41 14.87 -26.69
N GLY A 137 -6.39 14.07 -27.14
CA GLY A 137 -6.21 13.09 -28.22
C GLY A 137 -5.29 11.92 -27.87
N ILE A 138 -5.19 11.57 -26.58
CA ILE A 138 -4.34 10.47 -26.07
C ILE A 138 -5.18 9.27 -25.59
N ASP A 139 -6.45 9.23 -25.92
CA ASP A 139 -7.43 8.25 -25.44
C ASP A 139 -7.36 6.87 -26.13
N GLY A 140 -6.44 6.70 -27.09
CA GLY A 140 -6.32 5.57 -28.01
C GLY A 140 -5.48 4.38 -27.56
N ARG A 141 -5.58 3.93 -26.30
CA ARG A 141 -4.98 2.65 -25.84
C ARG A 141 -5.97 1.75 -25.12
#